data_AF-A0A8J8B611-F1
#
_entry.id   AF-A0A8J8B611-F1
#
_cell.length_a   1.000
_cell.length_b   1.000
_cell.length_c   1.000
_cell.angle_alpha   90.00
_cell.angle_beta   90.00
_cell.angle_gamma   90.00
#
_symmetry.space_group_name_H-M   'P 1'
#
loop_
_entity.id
_entity.type
_entity.pdbx_description
1 polymer ?
#
loop_
_entity_poly.entity_id
_entity_poly.type
_entity_poly.pdbx_seq_one_letter_code
_entity_poly.pdbx_strand_id
1 'polypeptide(L)'
;MIKRAVWVHGNAVVAERPKDLTEEIRIGWGSKFQLRAGTRNWFHVSIPTPVLIDDVRPKLARVFVLFKTSKPESGGVFIGSTLEKLHVYDGHNRVAAITGMRTGNHANAIDSANTWEFDAPLSIFSGLGLSMEISAAQVGTDTTPQPVEFATIGADFV
;
A
#
# COMPACT_ATOMS: atom_id res chain seq x y z
N MET A 1 -16.14 18.37 2.20
CA MET A 1 -14.84 19.01 1.94
C MET A 1 -13.80 18.33 2.80
N ILE A 2 -12.59 18.06 2.30
CA ILE A 2 -11.50 17.49 3.10
C ILE A 2 -11.10 18.48 4.20
N LYS A 3 -11.09 18.02 5.45
CA LYS A 3 -10.65 18.79 6.62
C LYS A 3 -9.16 18.62 6.91
N ARG A 4 -8.61 17.44 6.60
CA ARG A 4 -7.19 17.14 6.85
C ARG A 4 -6.69 16.04 5.91
N ALA A 5 -5.47 16.23 5.41
CA ALA A 5 -4.71 15.17 4.76
C ALA A 5 -3.51 14.81 5.64
N VAL A 6 -3.23 13.52 5.80
CA VAL A 6 -2.06 13.02 6.53
C VAL A 6 -1.28 12.06 5.65
N TRP A 7 0.04 12.27 5.61
CA TRP A 7 0.95 11.59 4.70
C TRP A 7 2.10 11.01 5.52
N VAL A 8 2.55 9.82 5.14
CA VAL A 8 3.75 9.18 5.66
C VAL A 8 4.62 8.74 4.50
N HIS A 9 5.92 8.88 4.71
CA HIS A 9 6.90 8.46 3.71
C HIS A 9 6.90 6.94 3.55
N GLY A 10 7.21 6.44 2.36
CA GLY A 10 7.31 5.00 2.10
C GLY A 10 8.36 4.27 2.95
N ASN A 11 9.28 5.02 3.56
CA ASN A 11 10.21 4.51 4.58
C ASN A 11 9.52 3.98 5.85
N ALA A 12 8.27 4.35 6.10
CA ALA A 12 7.49 3.81 7.21
C ALA A 12 6.88 2.42 6.91
N VAL A 13 7.01 1.92 5.67
CA VAL A 13 6.45 0.62 5.29
C VAL A 13 7.30 -0.51 5.85
N VAL A 14 6.67 -1.54 6.40
CA VAL A 14 7.33 -2.72 6.99
C VAL A 14 6.73 -3.99 6.42
N ALA A 15 7.57 -4.93 5.99
CA ALA A 15 7.12 -6.25 5.55
C ALA A 15 6.72 -7.14 6.73
N GLU A 16 5.60 -7.86 6.61
CA GLU A 16 5.11 -8.82 7.61
C GLU A 16 6.08 -9.98 7.81
N ARG A 17 6.61 -10.49 6.69
CA ARG A 17 7.53 -11.62 6.66
C ARG A 17 8.83 -11.23 5.96
N PRO A 18 9.78 -10.57 6.65
CA PRO A 18 11.05 -10.16 6.04
C PRO A 18 11.84 -11.32 5.40
N LYS A 19 11.68 -12.55 5.90
CA LYS A 19 12.29 -13.77 5.35
C LYS A 19 11.88 -14.09 3.89
N ASP A 20 10.71 -13.60 3.47
CA ASP A 20 10.21 -13.80 2.10
C ASP A 20 10.79 -12.75 1.14
N LEU A 21 11.62 -11.83 1.63
CA LEU A 21 12.37 -10.88 0.83
C LEU A 21 13.76 -11.44 0.48
N THR A 22 14.25 -11.07 -0.68
CA THR A 22 15.68 -11.22 -1.03
C THR A 22 16.44 -9.91 -0.82
N GLU A 23 15.75 -8.77 -0.84
CA GLU A 23 16.34 -7.45 -0.64
C GLU A 23 15.31 -6.47 -0.05
N GLU A 24 15.77 -5.61 0.85
CA GLU A 24 15.05 -4.44 1.34
C GLU A 24 15.99 -3.23 1.30
N ILE A 25 15.60 -2.17 0.60
CA ILE A 25 16.38 -0.93 0.50
C ILE A 25 15.52 0.24 0.96
N ARG A 26 16.07 1.06 1.85
CA ARG A 26 15.54 2.37 2.21
C ARG A 26 16.25 3.43 1.37
N ILE A 27 15.50 4.20 0.62
CA ILE A 27 16.00 5.26 -0.27
C ILE A 27 15.46 6.62 0.19
N GLY A 28 16.07 7.71 -0.27
CA GLY A 28 15.75 9.06 0.21
C GLY A 28 14.26 9.43 0.08
N TRP A 29 13.56 8.87 -0.90
CA TRP A 29 12.16 9.15 -1.22
C TRP A 29 11.17 8.00 -0.92
N GLY A 30 11.64 6.84 -0.43
CA GLY A 30 10.76 5.71 -0.15
C GLY A 30 11.49 4.43 0.17
N SER A 31 10.84 3.29 -0.05
CA SER A 31 11.44 1.97 0.14
C SER A 31 11.22 1.06 -1.06
N LYS A 32 12.19 0.20 -1.31
CA LYS A 32 12.16 -0.83 -2.34
C LYS A 32 12.26 -2.20 -1.68
N PHE A 33 11.36 -3.11 -2.05
CA PHE A 33 11.32 -4.47 -1.53
C PHE A 33 11.35 -5.46 -2.68
N GLN A 34 12.32 -6.37 -2.63
CA GLN A 34 12.44 -7.48 -3.56
C GLN A 34 11.93 -8.74 -2.88
N LEU A 35 10.80 -9.27 -3.36
CA LEU A 35 10.25 -10.53 -2.86
C LEU A 35 10.96 -11.72 -3.52
N ARG A 36 10.93 -12.88 -2.85
CA ARG A 36 11.26 -14.17 -3.48
C ARG A 36 10.19 -14.53 -4.51
N ALA A 37 10.61 -15.11 -5.64
CA ALA A 37 9.70 -15.60 -6.67
C ALA A 37 8.67 -16.60 -6.09
N GLY A 38 7.43 -16.52 -6.55
CA GLY A 38 6.34 -17.41 -6.15
C GLY A 38 5.77 -17.11 -4.76
N THR A 39 6.24 -16.04 -4.10
CA THR A 39 5.77 -15.67 -2.76
C THR A 39 4.79 -14.50 -2.79
N ARG A 40 4.11 -14.32 -1.66
CA ARG A 40 3.32 -13.12 -1.35
C ARG A 40 3.74 -12.61 0.00
N ASN A 41 3.66 -11.30 0.19
CA ASN A 41 3.96 -10.68 1.48
C ASN A 41 2.99 -9.54 1.76
N TRP A 42 2.68 -9.33 3.04
CA TRP A 42 1.96 -8.16 3.47
C TRP A 42 2.95 -7.06 3.83
N PHE A 43 2.58 -5.83 3.52
CA PHE A 43 3.33 -4.63 3.85
C PHE A 43 2.44 -3.71 4.66
N HIS A 44 2.92 -3.30 5.83
CA HIS A 44 2.15 -2.55 6.79
C HIS A 44 2.69 -1.14 6.95
N VAL A 45 1.77 -0.19 7.17
CA VAL A 45 2.12 1.18 7.52
C VAL A 45 1.04 1.76 8.42
N SER A 46 1.46 2.45 9.47
CA SER A 46 0.57 3.23 10.35
C SER A 46 0.52 4.68 9.87
N ILE A 47 -0.68 5.25 9.76
CA ILE A 47 -0.87 6.66 9.42
C ILE A 47 -1.32 7.39 10.71
N PRO A 48 -0.60 8.45 11.16
CA PRO A 48 -1.04 9.25 12.29
C PRO A 48 -2.48 9.72 12.10
N THR A 49 -3.36 9.33 13.01
CA THR A 49 -4.80 9.57 12.87
C THR A 49 -5.20 10.82 13.64
N PRO A 50 -5.78 11.84 13.00
CA PRO A 50 -6.31 12.99 13.71
C PRO A 50 -7.49 12.53 14.58
N VAL A 51 -7.34 12.67 15.90
CA VAL A 51 -8.39 12.25 16.85
C VAL A 51 -9.54 13.27 16.86
N LEU A 52 -9.21 14.56 16.83
CA LEU A 52 -10.14 15.69 16.81
C LEU A 52 -9.62 16.79 15.87
N ILE A 53 -10.53 17.40 15.13
CA ILE A 53 -10.34 18.64 14.37
C ILE A 53 -11.52 19.54 14.74
N ASP A 54 -11.25 20.69 15.34
CA ASP A 54 -12.28 21.62 15.84
C ASP A 54 -13.31 20.91 16.72
N ASP A 55 -12.82 20.14 17.71
CA ASP A 55 -13.60 19.31 18.65
C ASP A 55 -14.49 18.22 18.03
N VAL A 56 -14.36 17.97 16.73
CA VAL A 56 -15.09 16.91 16.02
C VAL A 56 -14.12 15.83 15.56
N ARG A 57 -14.47 14.56 15.81
CA ARG A 57 -13.73 13.42 15.24
C ARG A 57 -13.96 13.37 13.73
N PRO A 58 -12.92 13.54 12.91
CA PRO A 58 -13.09 13.49 11.47
C PRO A 58 -13.22 12.03 11.01
N LYS A 59 -13.82 11.83 9.84
CA LYS A 59 -14.01 10.49 9.24
C LYS A 59 -13.06 10.30 8.06
N LEU A 60 -12.56 9.08 7.88
CA LEU A 60 -11.69 8.72 6.76
C LEU A 60 -12.49 8.66 5.46
N ALA A 61 -12.18 9.52 4.50
CA ALA A 61 -12.87 9.58 3.21
C ALA A 61 -12.19 8.75 2.13
N ARG A 62 -10.86 8.72 2.11
CA ARG A 62 -10.07 7.91 1.17
C ARG A 62 -8.66 7.66 1.66
N VAL A 63 -8.03 6.65 1.08
CA VAL A 63 -6.62 6.32 1.27
C VAL A 63 -5.92 6.20 -0.08
N PHE A 64 -4.63 6.47 -0.10
CA PHE A 64 -3.81 6.31 -1.30
C PHE A 64 -2.42 5.80 -0.98
N VAL A 65 -1.85 5.06 -1.92
CA VAL A 65 -0.53 4.42 -1.79
C VAL A 65 0.26 4.72 -3.06
N LEU A 66 1.20 5.66 -3.02
CA LEU A 66 2.08 5.94 -4.15
C LEU A 66 3.09 4.80 -4.27
N PHE A 67 2.83 3.89 -5.20
CA PHE A 67 3.63 2.70 -5.43
C PHE A 67 4.14 2.62 -6.86
N LYS A 68 5.22 1.87 -7.05
CA LYS A 68 5.59 1.35 -8.35
C LYS A 68 5.74 -0.15 -8.25
N THR A 69 5.10 -0.83 -9.16
CA THR A 69 5.32 -2.25 -9.40
C THR A 69 5.65 -2.46 -10.87
N SER A 70 6.21 -3.61 -11.23
CA SER A 70 6.35 -3.95 -12.64
C SER A 70 5.06 -4.56 -13.19
N LYS A 71 4.85 -4.35 -14.49
CA LYS A 71 3.80 -5.01 -15.25
C LYS A 71 4.34 -6.35 -15.79
N PRO A 72 3.51 -7.38 -15.97
CA PRO A 72 3.87 -8.54 -16.79
C PRO A 72 4.34 -8.11 -18.18
N GLU A 73 5.40 -8.73 -18.68
CA GLU A 73 5.76 -8.63 -20.09
C GLU A 73 4.70 -9.37 -20.92
N SER A 74 4.19 -8.70 -21.96
CA SER A 74 3.27 -9.29 -22.92
C SER A 74 3.97 -10.45 -23.64
N GLY A 75 3.68 -11.70 -23.26
CA GLY A 75 4.34 -12.87 -23.86
C GLY A 75 4.20 -14.20 -23.10
N GLY A 76 3.37 -14.28 -22.05
CA GLY A 76 3.08 -15.54 -21.35
C GLY A 76 3.97 -15.82 -20.12
N VAL A 77 4.84 -14.89 -19.74
CA VAL A 77 5.72 -15.01 -18.56
C VAL A 77 5.49 -13.80 -17.66
N PHE A 78 4.79 -14.00 -16.54
CA PHE A 78 4.61 -12.98 -15.52
C PHE A 78 5.87 -12.94 -14.63
N ILE A 79 6.59 -11.82 -14.69
CA ILE A 79 7.74 -11.52 -13.83
C ILE A 79 7.49 -10.14 -13.23
N GLY A 80 6.82 -10.11 -12.09
CA GLY A 80 6.56 -8.83 -11.46
C GLY A 80 5.96 -8.90 -10.08
N SER A 81 5.90 -7.73 -9.46
CA SER A 81 5.12 -7.54 -8.24
C SER A 81 3.75 -6.97 -8.62
N THR A 82 2.69 -7.43 -7.99
CA THR A 82 1.34 -6.85 -8.10
C THR A 82 0.84 -6.48 -6.72
N LEU A 83 0.17 -5.32 -6.60
CA LEU A 83 -0.62 -5.02 -5.41
C LEU A 83 -1.98 -5.70 -5.59
N GLU A 84 -2.25 -6.73 -4.80
CA GLU A 84 -3.43 -7.59 -4.96
C GLU A 84 -4.58 -7.18 -4.04
N LYS A 85 -4.23 -6.75 -2.83
CA LYS A 85 -5.19 -6.41 -1.77
C LYS A 85 -4.72 -5.23 -0.96
N LEU A 86 -5.69 -4.47 -0.47
CA LEU A 86 -5.49 -3.42 0.52
C LEU A 86 -6.50 -3.63 1.65
N HIS A 87 -6.00 -3.79 2.87
CA HIS A 87 -6.82 -3.82 4.08
C HIS A 87 -6.61 -2.55 4.88
N VAL A 88 -7.71 -2.01 5.41
CA VAL A 88 -7.73 -0.82 6.27
C VAL A 88 -8.12 -1.27 7.67
N TYR A 89 -7.35 -0.84 8.66
CA TYR A 89 -7.53 -1.18 10.06
C TYR A 89 -7.78 0.05 10.91
N ASP A 90 -8.65 -0.11 11.90
CA ASP A 90 -8.82 0.75 13.06
C ASP A 90 -8.36 -0.01 14.31
N GLY A 91 -7.11 0.22 14.73
CA GLY A 91 -6.45 -0.63 15.71
C GLY A 91 -6.37 -2.07 15.23
N HIS A 92 -6.93 -3.02 15.99
CA HIS A 92 -6.96 -4.44 15.61
C HIS A 92 -8.13 -4.80 14.69
N ASN A 93 -9.09 -3.89 14.47
CA ASN A 93 -10.30 -4.17 13.70
C ASN A 93 -10.09 -3.84 12.23
N ARG A 94 -10.30 -4.80 11.33
CA ARG A 94 -10.32 -4.53 9.89
C ARG A 94 -11.64 -3.87 9.49
N VAL A 95 -11.59 -2.62 9.07
CA VAL A 95 -12.76 -1.80 8.72
C VAL A 95 -13.04 -1.75 7.22
N ALA A 96 -12.05 -2.06 6.38
CA ALA A 96 -12.26 -2.29 4.95
C ALA A 96 -11.29 -3.36 4.42
N ALA A 97 -11.75 -4.12 3.43
CA ALA A 97 -10.94 -5.08 2.70
C ALA A 97 -11.22 -4.90 1.20
N ILE A 98 -10.21 -4.44 0.48
CA ILE A 98 -10.30 -4.16 -0.94
C ILE A 98 -9.46 -5.18 -1.68
N THR A 99 -10.04 -5.76 -2.73
CA THR A 99 -9.38 -6.67 -3.65
C THR A 99 -9.31 -6.06 -5.04
N GLY A 100 -8.24 -6.32 -5.77
CA GLY A 100 -8.11 -5.89 -7.15
C GLY A 100 -6.65 -5.68 -7.49
N MET A 101 -6.17 -6.44 -8.48
CA MET A 101 -4.78 -6.38 -8.94
C MET A 101 -4.47 -5.00 -9.52
N ARG A 102 -3.43 -4.35 -8.99
CA ARG A 102 -2.91 -3.07 -9.48
C ARG A 102 -1.44 -3.21 -9.87
N THR A 103 -1.07 -2.60 -10.98
CA THR A 103 0.29 -2.65 -11.54
C THR A 103 0.68 -1.34 -12.18
N GLY A 104 1.99 -1.09 -12.31
CA GLY A 104 2.54 0.04 -13.05
C GLY A 104 3.25 1.04 -12.13
N ASN A 105 3.58 2.20 -12.69
CA ASN A 105 4.26 3.26 -11.96
C ASN A 105 3.26 4.36 -11.56
N HIS A 106 2.91 4.37 -10.28
CA HIS A 106 2.00 5.34 -9.64
C HIS A 106 2.69 6.04 -8.47
N ALA A 107 4.02 6.15 -8.52
CA ALA A 107 4.83 6.63 -7.41
C ALA A 107 4.96 8.16 -7.35
N ASN A 108 4.58 8.88 -8.42
CA ASN A 108 4.86 10.32 -8.58
C ASN A 108 3.65 11.23 -8.42
N ALA A 109 2.42 10.69 -8.43
CA ALA A 109 1.19 11.47 -8.33
C ALA A 109 0.03 10.60 -7.84
N ILE A 110 -0.98 11.23 -7.22
CA ILE A 110 -2.25 10.58 -6.91
C ILE A 110 -3.04 10.39 -8.21
N ASP A 111 -3.57 9.20 -8.42
CA ASP A 111 -4.45 8.84 -9.53
C ASP A 111 -5.48 7.77 -9.12
N SER A 112 -6.31 7.33 -10.06
CA SER A 112 -7.35 6.32 -9.81
C SER A 112 -6.78 4.93 -9.50
N ALA A 113 -5.56 4.64 -9.94
CA ALA A 113 -4.88 3.36 -9.74
C ALA A 113 -4.19 3.27 -8.38
N ASN A 114 -3.92 4.38 -7.70
CA ASN A 114 -3.36 4.37 -6.35
C ASN A 114 -4.27 4.94 -5.26
N THR A 115 -5.54 5.20 -5.57
CA THR A 115 -6.53 5.76 -4.64
C THR A 115 -7.71 4.81 -4.42
N TRP A 116 -8.18 4.78 -3.18
CA TRP A 116 -9.37 4.06 -2.75
C TRP A 116 -10.26 4.99 -1.93
N GLU A 117 -11.42 5.31 -2.49
CA GLU A 117 -12.43 6.16 -1.85
C GLU A 117 -13.48 5.29 -1.17
N PHE A 118 -14.05 5.79 -0.06
CA PHE A 118 -15.12 5.10 0.66
C PHE A 118 -16.45 5.81 0.42
N ASP A 119 -17.44 5.09 -0.12
CA ASP A 119 -18.79 5.62 -0.37
C ASP A 119 -19.40 6.23 0.90
N ALA A 120 -19.13 5.59 2.04
CA ALA A 120 -19.42 6.12 3.37
C ALA A 120 -18.10 6.32 4.14
N PRO A 121 -17.78 7.57 4.55
CA PRO A 121 -16.57 7.83 5.32
C PRO A 121 -16.50 7.00 6.61
N LEU A 122 -15.35 6.37 6.85
CA LEU A 122 -15.15 5.43 7.95
C LEU A 122 -14.80 6.17 9.25
N SER A 123 -15.31 5.69 10.38
CA SER A 123 -14.91 6.21 11.69
C SER A 123 -13.68 5.46 12.19
N ILE A 124 -12.63 6.19 12.58
CA ILE A 124 -11.38 5.63 13.10
C ILE A 124 -11.20 6.09 14.56
N PHE A 125 -11.04 5.15 15.49
CA PHE A 125 -10.99 5.41 16.94
C PHE A 125 -9.66 5.05 17.59
N SER A 126 -9.02 4.00 17.11
CA SER A 126 -7.88 3.30 17.71
C SER A 126 -6.60 3.35 16.86
N GLY A 127 -6.65 4.05 15.72
CA GLY A 127 -5.50 4.34 14.86
C GLY A 127 -5.58 3.67 13.50
N LEU A 128 -5.26 4.42 12.46
CA LEU A 128 -5.33 3.99 11.06
C LEU A 128 -4.08 3.19 10.66
N GLY A 129 -4.31 1.94 10.28
CA GLY A 129 -3.29 1.08 9.67
C GLY A 129 -3.70 0.64 8.26
N LEU A 130 -2.74 0.62 7.33
CA LEU A 130 -2.92 0.00 6.02
C LEU A 130 -2.06 -1.25 5.92
N SER A 131 -2.61 -2.31 5.32
CA SER A 131 -1.88 -3.53 4.97
C SER A 131 -2.07 -3.83 3.50
N MET A 132 -0.98 -3.95 2.75
CA MET A 132 -0.96 -4.13 1.29
C MET A 132 -0.39 -5.51 0.97
N GLU A 133 -1.15 -6.38 0.31
CA GLU A 133 -0.64 -7.68 -0.16
C GLU A 133 0.06 -7.45 -1.50
N ILE A 134 1.36 -7.74 -1.54
CA ILE A 134 2.12 -7.78 -2.79
C ILE A 134 2.38 -9.24 -3.15
N SER A 135 2.07 -9.60 -4.39
CA SER A 135 2.37 -10.91 -4.95
C SER A 135 3.53 -10.78 -5.92
N ALA A 136 4.55 -11.63 -5.76
CA ALA A 136 5.63 -11.80 -6.72
C ALA A 136 5.44 -13.12 -7.46
N ALA A 137 4.40 -13.18 -8.30
CA ALA A 137 4.07 -14.42 -8.98
C ALA A 137 5.24 -14.85 -9.89
N GLN A 138 5.52 -16.16 -9.88
CA GLN A 138 6.52 -16.78 -10.74
C GLN A 138 5.79 -17.56 -11.82
N VAL A 139 6.04 -17.18 -13.07
CA VAL A 139 5.64 -17.99 -14.24
C VAL A 139 6.92 -18.28 -15.01
N GLY A 140 7.19 -19.54 -15.34
CA GLY A 140 8.41 -19.95 -16.03
C GLY A 140 9.61 -20.21 -15.12
N THR A 141 10.81 -20.23 -15.72
CA THR A 141 12.07 -20.61 -15.04
C THR A 141 12.86 -19.44 -14.46
N ASP A 142 12.42 -18.21 -14.68
CA ASP A 142 13.06 -17.03 -14.09
C ASP A 142 12.74 -16.97 -12.58
N THR A 143 13.75 -16.59 -11.79
CA THR A 143 13.74 -16.63 -10.33
C THR A 143 13.80 -15.25 -9.67
N THR A 144 13.93 -14.17 -10.45
CA THR A 144 14.08 -12.82 -9.90
C THR A 144 12.89 -11.95 -10.29
N PRO A 145 11.84 -11.84 -9.45
CA PRO A 145 10.74 -10.93 -9.74
C PRO A 145 11.26 -9.49 -9.70
N GLN A 146 10.52 -8.54 -10.25
CA GLN A 146 10.86 -7.12 -10.06
C GLN A 146 10.42 -6.63 -8.67
N PRO A 147 11.06 -5.60 -8.13
CA PRO A 147 10.74 -5.09 -6.81
C PRO A 147 9.44 -4.29 -6.82
N VAL A 148 8.81 -4.22 -5.64
CA VAL A 148 7.81 -3.20 -5.33
C VAL A 148 8.50 -2.01 -4.67
N GLU A 149 8.10 -0.81 -5.09
CA GLU A 149 8.55 0.45 -4.49
C GLU A 149 7.35 1.15 -3.86
N PHE A 150 7.52 1.67 -2.64
CA PHE A 150 6.56 2.54 -1.97
C PHE A 150 7.21 3.89 -1.75
N ALA A 151 6.66 4.95 -2.35
CA ALA A 151 7.13 6.31 -2.18
C ALA A 151 6.44 7.00 -1.00
N THR A 152 5.13 6.85 -0.89
CA THR A 152 4.32 7.60 0.06
C THR A 152 2.99 6.91 0.28
N ILE A 153 2.44 7.02 1.48
CA ILE A 153 1.10 6.55 1.82
C ILE A 153 0.36 7.69 2.50
N GLY A 154 -0.92 7.86 2.21
CA GLY A 154 -1.70 8.90 2.86
C GLY A 154 -3.19 8.62 2.94
N ALA A 155 -3.85 9.52 3.65
CA ALA A 155 -5.26 9.46 3.99
C ALA A 155 -5.86 10.86 4.06
N ASP A 156 -7.07 11.00 3.54
CA ASP A 156 -7.86 12.23 3.64
C ASP A 156 -9.05 12.04 4.57
N PHE A 157 -9.27 13.04 5.43
CA PHE A 157 -10.30 13.05 6.46
C PHE A 157 -11.28 14.20 6.26
N VAL A 158 -12.57 13.97 6.55
CA VAL A 158 -13.70 14.92 6.40
C VAL A 158 -14.45 15.16 7.71
#